data_AF-A0A7S4FNA3-F1
#
_entry.id   AF-A0A7S4FNA3-F1
#
_cell.length_a   1.000
_cell.length_b   1.000
_cell.length_c   1.000
_cell.angle_alpha   90.00
_cell.angle_beta   90.00
_cell.angle_gamma   90.00
#
_symmetry.space_group_name_H-M   'P 1'
#
loop_
_entity.id
_entity.type
_entity.pdbx_description
1 polymer ?
#
loop_
_entity_poly.entity_id
_entity_poly.type
_entity_poly.pdbx_seq_one_letter_code
_entity_poly.pdbx_strand_id
1 'polypeptide(L)'
;PAAAHEVPYLATPFGVLFTELSGGPQVVLTQVRTLLELSLILANSATSEMTNVILFASRIAARVESHAHFLIKYAEMSPEDTGAAYALHGIELTETELLVLKEGRAQLREVFAQTLERFTDWISELLALAAEDSKKEDDYMKNACNIHAHALLMLRNLDLHEMTAGDVQQMLASFMFLSLRHTWNCDYLELP
;
A
#
# COMPACT_ATOMS: atom_id res chain seq x y z
N PRO A 1 12.08 2.63 45.61
CA PRO A 1 12.09 1.68 44.48
C PRO A 1 10.67 1.56 43.91
N ALA A 2 10.24 2.59 43.18
CA ALA A 2 8.97 2.59 42.48
C ALA A 2 9.21 1.94 41.12
N ALA A 3 8.48 0.87 40.84
CA ALA A 3 8.54 0.15 39.58
C ALA A 3 8.29 1.13 38.44
N ALA A 4 9.28 1.24 37.55
CA ALA A 4 9.09 1.84 36.24
C ALA A 4 7.99 1.02 35.55
N HIS A 5 6.79 1.59 35.46
CA HIS A 5 5.80 1.14 34.51
C HIS A 5 6.37 1.47 33.11
N GLU A 6 7.22 0.59 32.59
CA GLU A 6 7.57 0.57 31.18
C GLU A 6 6.28 0.36 30.42
N VAL A 7 5.79 1.44 29.82
CA VAL A 7 4.55 1.40 29.08
C VAL A 7 4.83 0.66 27.77
N PRO A 8 4.15 -0.47 27.49
CA PRO A 8 4.47 -1.31 26.34
C PRO A 8 3.84 -0.70 25.07
N TYR A 9 4.23 0.51 24.67
CA TYR A 9 3.65 1.18 23.51
C TYR A 9 4.46 1.03 22.21
N LEU A 10 5.64 0.38 22.26
CA LEU A 10 6.40 -0.03 21.07
C LEU A 10 6.33 -1.54 20.79
N ALA A 11 5.65 -2.32 21.66
CA ALA A 11 5.46 -3.76 21.51
C ALA A 11 4.20 -4.12 20.67
N THR A 12 3.79 -3.25 19.75
CA THR A 12 2.92 -3.67 18.64
C THR A 12 3.82 -3.93 17.44
N PRO A 13 3.50 -4.90 16.55
CA PRO A 13 4.29 -5.13 15.33
C PRO A 13 4.42 -3.89 14.43
N PHE A 14 3.64 -2.83 14.68
CA PHE A 14 3.70 -1.54 14.01
C PHE A 14 4.75 -0.59 14.60
N GLY A 15 5.08 -0.70 15.89
CA GLY A 15 6.08 0.14 16.55
C GLY A 15 7.49 -0.05 15.99
N VAL A 16 7.86 -1.29 15.67
CA VAL A 16 9.17 -1.62 15.08
C VAL A 16 9.38 -0.91 13.74
N LEU A 17 8.37 -0.93 12.86
CA LEU A 17 8.48 -0.28 11.55
C LEU A 17 8.57 1.25 11.67
N PHE A 18 7.86 1.86 12.62
CA PHE A 18 8.01 3.29 12.86
C PHE A 18 9.41 3.66 13.36
N THR A 19 9.99 2.85 14.26
CA THR A 19 11.38 3.03 14.72
C THR A 19 12.39 2.85 13.59
N GLU A 20 12.20 1.85 12.73
CA GLU A 20 13.08 1.63 11.57
C GLU A 20 12.97 2.77 10.55
N LEU A 21 11.76 3.26 10.30
CA LEU A 21 11.53 4.40 9.41
C LEU A 21 12.03 5.72 9.99
N SER A 22 12.02 5.91 11.31
CA SER A 22 12.61 7.11 11.92
C SER A 22 14.14 7.04 11.93
N GLY A 23 14.72 5.89 12.26
CA GLY A 23 16.18 5.72 12.39
C GLY A 23 16.92 5.44 11.08
N GLY A 24 16.22 5.01 10.02
CA GLY A 24 16.84 4.64 8.75
C GLY A 24 15.86 4.65 7.56
N PRO A 25 15.15 5.77 7.31
CA PRO A 25 14.10 5.83 6.27
C PRO A 25 14.59 5.46 4.88
N GLN A 26 15.80 5.92 4.52
CA GLN A 26 16.42 5.67 3.23
C GLN A 26 16.53 4.17 2.92
N VAL A 27 16.99 3.39 3.91
CA VAL A 27 17.25 1.95 3.72
C VAL A 27 15.93 1.22 3.51
N VAL A 28 14.95 1.44 4.39
CA VAL A 28 13.66 0.77 4.32
C VAL A 28 12.93 1.10 3.01
N LEU A 29 12.82 2.38 2.65
CA LEU A 29 12.11 2.81 1.44
C LEU A 29 12.81 2.36 0.17
N THR A 30 14.15 2.43 0.10
CA THR A 30 14.91 1.95 -1.06
C THR A 30 14.72 0.45 -1.27
N GLN A 31 14.82 -0.35 -0.20
CA GLN A 31 14.71 -1.80 -0.34
C GLN A 31 13.30 -2.26 -0.72
N VAL A 32 12.28 -1.59 -0.18
CA VAL A 32 10.88 -1.86 -0.53
C VAL A 32 10.59 -1.45 -1.98
N ARG A 33 11.12 -0.30 -2.43
CA ARG A 33 11.05 0.12 -3.82
C ARG A 33 11.68 -0.93 -4.73
N THR A 34 12.92 -1.33 -4.45
CA THR A 34 13.65 -2.32 -5.25
C THR A 34 12.97 -3.69 -5.24
N LEU A 35 12.41 -4.12 -4.12
CA LEU A 35 11.61 -5.34 -4.05
C LEU A 35 10.42 -5.28 -5.01
N LEU A 36 9.68 -4.18 -5.01
CA LEU A 36 8.53 -3.99 -5.90
C LEU A 36 8.97 -3.95 -7.37
N GLU A 37 9.99 -3.16 -7.71
CA GLU A 37 10.56 -3.06 -9.07
C GLU A 37 10.99 -4.43 -9.61
N LEU A 38 11.72 -5.21 -8.81
CA LEU A 38 12.17 -6.55 -9.20
C LEU A 38 10.99 -7.52 -9.33
N SER A 39 9.99 -7.42 -8.45
CA SER A 39 8.81 -8.28 -8.52
C SER A 39 8.03 -8.05 -9.81
N LEU A 40 7.92 -6.81 -10.29
CA LEU A 40 7.18 -6.48 -11.51
C LEU A 40 7.77 -7.21 -12.73
N ILE A 41 9.07 -7.50 -12.76
CA ILE A 41 9.71 -8.21 -13.89
C ILE A 41 9.25 -9.68 -13.98
N LEU A 42 8.67 -10.24 -12.91
CA LEU A 42 8.33 -11.67 -12.83
C LEU A 42 7.11 -12.08 -13.66
N ALA A 43 6.22 -11.15 -14.02
CA ALA A 43 5.01 -11.47 -14.77
C ALA A 43 4.63 -10.38 -15.77
N ASN A 44 4.24 -10.82 -16.96
CA ASN A 44 3.70 -9.97 -18.03
C ASN A 44 2.20 -10.20 -18.28
N SER A 45 1.57 -11.13 -17.56
CA SER A 45 0.15 -11.49 -17.70
C SER A 45 -0.45 -11.72 -16.32
N ALA A 46 -1.72 -11.34 -16.17
CA ALA A 46 -2.50 -11.51 -14.95
C ALA A 46 -2.64 -12.98 -14.54
N THR A 47 -2.60 -13.90 -15.50
CA THR A 47 -2.77 -15.35 -15.27
C THR A 47 -1.50 -16.07 -14.82
N SER A 48 -0.37 -15.37 -14.74
CA SER A 48 0.88 -15.93 -14.24
C SER A 48 0.78 -16.33 -12.77
N GLU A 49 1.37 -17.46 -12.40
CA GLU A 49 1.51 -17.83 -10.97
C GLU A 49 2.31 -16.78 -10.18
N MET A 50 3.19 -16.05 -10.85
CA MET A 50 4.01 -14.98 -10.26
C MET A 50 3.20 -13.71 -9.95
N THR A 51 1.97 -13.58 -10.46
CA THR A 51 1.07 -12.47 -10.12
C THR A 51 0.90 -12.33 -8.60
N ASN A 52 0.79 -13.45 -7.89
CA ASN A 52 0.66 -13.45 -6.43
C ASN A 52 1.87 -12.86 -5.71
N VAL A 53 3.07 -13.04 -6.27
CA VAL A 53 4.31 -12.45 -5.72
C VAL A 53 4.29 -10.93 -5.88
N ILE A 54 3.82 -10.45 -7.03
CA ILE A 54 3.68 -9.01 -7.31
C ILE A 54 2.63 -8.38 -6.40
N LEU A 55 1.48 -9.03 -6.21
CA LEU A 55 0.43 -8.57 -5.29
C LEU A 55 0.96 -8.55 -3.84
N PHE A 56 1.72 -9.56 -3.43
CA PHE A 56 2.35 -9.60 -2.11
C PHE A 56 3.35 -8.45 -1.90
N ALA A 57 4.26 -8.24 -2.86
CA ALA A 57 5.22 -7.13 -2.82
C ALA A 57 4.52 -5.77 -2.80
N SER A 58 3.49 -5.61 -3.62
CA SER A 58 2.61 -4.44 -3.67
C SER A 58 1.97 -4.14 -2.31
N ARG A 59 1.47 -5.17 -1.62
CA ARG A 59 0.87 -5.04 -0.29
C ARG A 59 1.88 -4.61 0.76
N ILE A 60 3.08 -5.18 0.75
CA ILE A 60 4.17 -4.77 1.66
C ILE A 60 4.52 -3.31 1.39
N ALA A 61 4.71 -2.94 0.13
CA ALA A 61 5.09 -1.59 -0.25
C ALA A 61 4.02 -0.57 0.16
N ALA A 62 2.74 -0.85 -0.10
CA ALA A 62 1.63 0.00 0.33
C ALA A 62 1.57 0.15 1.86
N ARG A 63 1.87 -0.93 2.61
CA ARG A 63 1.93 -0.88 4.07
C ARG A 63 3.06 0.04 4.55
N VAL A 64 4.27 -0.11 4.02
CA VAL A 64 5.41 0.74 4.40
C VAL A 64 5.17 2.19 4.01
N GLU A 65 4.65 2.45 2.81
CA GLU A 65 4.28 3.79 2.34
C GLU A 65 3.28 4.45 3.28
N SER A 66 2.33 3.69 3.84
CA SER A 66 1.36 4.23 4.79
C SER A 66 1.98 4.67 6.11
N HIS A 67 2.98 3.93 6.59
CA HIS A 67 3.69 4.32 7.81
C HIS A 67 4.57 5.54 7.55
N ALA A 68 5.22 5.60 6.39
CA ALA A 68 5.98 6.79 5.98
C ALA A 68 5.07 8.02 5.84
N HIS A 69 3.91 7.88 5.17
CA HIS A 69 2.93 8.95 5.05
C HIS A 69 2.44 9.42 6.42
N PHE A 70 2.13 8.48 7.33
CA PHE A 70 1.74 8.82 8.70
C PHE A 70 2.83 9.61 9.42
N LEU A 71 4.09 9.17 9.37
CA LEU A 71 5.22 9.87 10.01
C LEU A 71 5.43 11.27 9.44
N ILE A 72 5.29 11.44 8.12
CA ILE A 72 5.37 12.76 7.47
C ILE A 72 4.27 13.67 8.00
N LYS A 73 3.01 13.21 8.02
CA LYS A 73 1.89 13.99 8.55
C LYS A 73 2.05 14.30 10.04
N TYR A 74 2.51 13.32 10.82
CA TYR A 74 2.75 13.49 12.24
C TYR A 74 3.82 14.56 12.52
N ALA A 75 4.90 14.58 11.73
CA ALA A 75 5.95 15.60 11.85
C ALA A 75 5.49 17.01 11.40
N GLU A 76 4.48 17.09 10.54
CA GLU A 76 3.89 18.35 10.06
C GLU A 76 2.78 18.89 10.96
N MET A 77 2.20 18.06 11.84
CA MET A 77 1.17 18.46 12.79
C MET A 77 1.73 19.29 13.93
N SER A 78 0.97 20.29 14.40
CA SER A 78 1.32 21.02 15.63
C SER A 78 1.23 20.07 16.84
N PRO A 79 2.08 20.23 17.87
CA PRO A 79 1.95 19.52 19.15
C PRO A 79 0.58 19.70 19.81
N GLU A 80 -0.12 20.80 19.50
CA GLU A 80 -1.47 21.09 19.98
C GLU A 80 -2.54 20.21 19.31
N ASP A 81 -2.31 19.79 18.06
CA ASP A 81 -3.25 19.01 17.25
C ASP A 81 -3.14 17.50 17.51
N THR A 82 -1.98 17.03 17.98
CA THR A 82 -1.67 15.60 18.07
C THR A 82 -2.30 14.94 19.31
N GLY A 83 -2.59 15.69 20.37
CA GLY A 83 -3.19 15.15 21.59
C GLY A 83 -2.36 14.05 22.27
N ALA A 84 -2.61 13.78 23.56
CA ALA A 84 -1.85 12.75 24.29
C ALA A 84 -2.04 11.32 23.74
N ALA A 85 -3.12 11.08 22.98
CA ALA A 85 -3.47 9.77 22.45
C ALA A 85 -2.66 9.35 21.21
N TYR A 86 -2.09 10.30 20.45
CA TYR A 86 -1.28 10.01 19.27
C TYR A 86 0.22 10.30 19.46
N ALA A 87 0.64 10.64 20.68
CA ALA A 87 2.04 10.91 20.98
C ALA A 87 2.89 9.64 20.80
N LEU A 88 3.65 9.59 19.71
CA LEU A 88 4.64 8.55 19.46
C LEU A 88 5.85 8.77 20.39
N HIS A 89 5.85 8.09 21.54
CA HIS A 89 6.97 8.16 22.48
C HIS A 89 8.23 7.53 21.89
N GLY A 90 9.32 8.29 21.87
CA GLY A 90 10.64 7.81 21.44
C GLY A 90 10.89 7.85 19.92
N ILE A 91 9.99 8.45 19.14
CA ILE A 91 10.19 8.72 17.72
C ILE A 91 10.42 10.21 17.55
N GLU A 92 11.68 10.58 17.35
CA GLU A 92 12.07 11.94 16.98
C GLU A 92 12.49 11.92 15.52
N LEU A 93 11.87 12.78 14.71
CA LEU A 93 12.20 12.96 13.30
C LEU A 93 12.93 14.30 13.16
N THR A 94 14.19 14.24 12.76
CA THR A 94 14.94 15.43 12.36
C THR A 94 14.41 15.96 11.02
N GLU A 95 14.65 17.25 10.74
CA GLU A 95 14.28 17.84 9.44
C GLU A 95 14.92 17.09 8.25
N THR A 96 16.14 16.58 8.45
CA THR A 96 16.86 15.77 7.46
C THR A 96 16.16 14.44 7.20
N GLU A 97 15.76 13.72 8.24
CA GLU A 97 15.04 12.44 8.11
C GLU A 97 13.66 12.64 7.49
N LEU A 98 12.98 13.75 7.81
CA LEU A 98 11.71 14.12 7.19
C LEU A 98 11.86 14.37 5.69
N LEU A 99 12.93 15.05 5.26
CA LEU A 99 13.21 15.27 3.84
C LEU A 99 13.48 13.94 3.13
N VAL A 100 14.27 13.05 3.74
CA VAL A 100 14.57 11.71 3.21
C VAL A 100 13.29 10.85 3.11
N LEU A 101 12.41 10.91 4.11
CA LEU A 101 11.11 10.23 4.07
C LEU A 101 10.23 10.73 2.92
N LYS A 102 10.15 12.04 2.72
CA LYS A 102 9.36 12.65 1.64
C LYS A 102 9.90 12.24 0.27
N GLU A 103 11.20 12.32 0.07
CA GLU A 103 11.85 11.92 -1.19
C GLU A 103 11.69 10.42 -1.45
N GLY A 104 11.97 9.58 -0.46
CA GLY A 104 11.82 8.13 -0.58
C GLY A 104 10.37 7.71 -0.84
N ARG A 105 9.39 8.39 -0.22
CA ARG A 105 7.96 8.20 -0.51
C ARG A 105 7.67 8.57 -1.96
N ALA A 106 8.11 9.74 -2.43
CA ALA A 106 7.88 10.17 -3.82
C ALA A 106 8.43 9.15 -4.83
N GLN A 107 9.65 8.64 -4.60
CA GLN A 107 10.24 7.60 -5.45
C GLN A 107 9.45 6.28 -5.42
N LEU A 108 8.92 5.87 -4.26
CA LEU A 108 8.07 4.69 -4.17
C LEU A 108 6.72 4.90 -4.90
N ARG A 109 6.18 6.12 -4.87
CA ARG A 109 4.95 6.50 -5.60
C ARG A 109 5.12 6.41 -7.11
N GLU A 110 6.29 6.72 -7.65
CA GLU A 110 6.60 6.54 -9.07
C GLU A 110 6.49 5.06 -9.50
N VAL A 111 6.93 4.14 -8.64
CA VAL A 111 6.79 2.69 -8.87
C VAL A 111 5.33 2.24 -8.71
N PHE A 112 4.56 2.84 -7.80
CA PHE A 112 3.11 2.59 -7.72
C PHE A 112 2.40 3.01 -9.00
N ALA A 113 2.74 4.15 -9.60
CA ALA A 113 2.13 4.57 -10.86
C ALA A 113 2.34 3.53 -11.97
N GLN A 114 3.57 3.02 -12.13
CA GLN A 114 3.87 1.95 -13.09
C GLN A 114 3.14 0.64 -12.76
N THR A 115 3.00 0.31 -11.48
CA THR A 115 2.28 -0.89 -11.03
C THR A 115 0.79 -0.78 -11.33
N LEU A 116 0.20 0.40 -11.11
CA LEU A 116 -1.22 0.68 -11.36
C LEU A 116 -1.57 0.64 -12.85
N GLU A 117 -0.67 1.14 -13.71
CA GLU A 117 -0.80 1.00 -15.17
C GLU A 117 -0.86 -0.48 -15.55
N ARG A 118 0.08 -1.29 -15.05
CA ARG A 118 0.08 -2.74 -15.28
C ARG A 118 -1.15 -3.44 -14.75
N PHE A 119 -1.64 -3.04 -13.58
CA PHE A 119 -2.89 -3.58 -13.02
C PHE A 119 -4.09 -3.28 -13.93
N THR A 120 -4.12 -2.11 -14.56
CA THR A 120 -5.17 -1.74 -15.51
C THR A 120 -5.15 -2.64 -16.75
N ASP A 121 -3.95 -2.93 -17.28
CA ASP A 121 -3.77 -3.88 -18.38
C ASP A 121 -4.23 -5.28 -17.99
N TRP A 122 -3.84 -5.75 -16.81
CA TRP A 122 -4.21 -7.06 -16.28
C TRP A 122 -5.70 -7.22 -16.01
N ILE A 123 -6.36 -6.19 -15.48
CA ILE A 123 -7.81 -6.18 -15.31
C ILE A 123 -8.49 -6.30 -16.68
N SER A 124 -7.99 -5.58 -17.68
CA SER A 124 -8.51 -5.65 -19.06
C SER A 124 -8.33 -7.03 -19.68
N GLU A 125 -7.16 -7.65 -19.48
CA GLU A 125 -6.86 -9.02 -19.88
C GLU A 125 -7.84 -10.03 -19.25
N LEU A 126 -8.02 -9.97 -17.92
CA LEU A 126 -8.92 -10.87 -17.20
C LEU A 126 -10.38 -10.73 -17.63
N LEU A 127 -10.83 -9.50 -17.92
CA LEU A 127 -12.18 -9.26 -18.42
C LEU A 127 -12.39 -9.81 -19.83
N ALA A 128 -11.39 -9.73 -20.69
CA ALA A 128 -11.44 -10.34 -22.02
C ALA A 128 -11.50 -11.87 -21.92
N LEU A 129 -10.65 -12.48 -21.09
CA LEU A 129 -10.63 -13.92 -20.85
C LEU A 129 -11.95 -14.44 -20.25
N ALA A 130 -12.55 -13.69 -19.32
CA ALA A 130 -13.84 -14.02 -18.74
C ALA A 130 -14.98 -14.03 -19.78
N ALA A 131 -14.93 -13.14 -20.77
CA ALA A 131 -15.90 -13.11 -21.86
C ALA A 131 -15.74 -14.30 -22.83
N GLU A 132 -14.52 -14.84 -22.97
CA GLU A 132 -14.21 -15.95 -23.86
C GLU A 132 -14.43 -17.33 -23.22
N ASP A 133 -14.09 -17.49 -21.94
CA ASP A 133 -14.19 -18.77 -21.21
C ASP A 133 -15.11 -18.67 -19.99
N SER A 134 -16.42 -18.80 -20.26
CA SER A 134 -17.48 -18.84 -19.23
C SER A 134 -17.28 -19.88 -18.12
N LYS A 135 -16.44 -20.92 -18.32
CA LYS A 135 -16.19 -21.93 -17.28
C LYS A 135 -15.23 -21.44 -16.19
N LYS A 136 -14.43 -20.42 -16.49
CA LYS A 136 -13.44 -19.82 -15.59
C LYS A 136 -13.75 -18.36 -15.26
N GLU A 137 -14.93 -17.88 -15.66
CA GLU A 137 -15.38 -16.51 -15.42
C GLU A 137 -15.21 -16.11 -13.95
N ASP A 138 -15.65 -16.96 -13.02
CA ASP A 138 -15.54 -16.70 -11.57
C ASP A 138 -14.08 -16.54 -11.11
N ASP A 139 -13.17 -17.39 -11.60
CA ASP A 139 -11.73 -17.31 -11.25
C ASP A 139 -11.10 -16.01 -11.76
N TYR A 140 -11.42 -15.63 -13.01
CA TYR A 140 -10.93 -14.38 -13.60
C TYR A 140 -11.51 -13.16 -12.88
N MET A 141 -12.80 -13.19 -12.52
CA MET A 141 -13.43 -12.12 -11.76
C MET A 141 -12.86 -11.99 -10.35
N LYS A 142 -12.56 -13.11 -9.69
CA LYS A 142 -11.87 -13.14 -8.39
C LYS A 142 -10.49 -12.51 -8.48
N ASN A 143 -9.70 -12.87 -9.50
CA ASN A 143 -8.39 -12.28 -9.72
C ASN A 143 -8.48 -10.77 -10.01
N ALA A 144 -9.45 -10.33 -10.81
CA ALA A 144 -9.68 -8.92 -11.07
C ALA A 144 -10.07 -8.16 -9.80
N CYS A 145 -10.91 -8.74 -8.94
CA CYS A 145 -11.24 -8.18 -7.62
C CYS A 145 -9.98 -8.02 -6.76
N ASN A 146 -9.12 -9.04 -6.71
CA ASN A 146 -7.87 -8.98 -5.95
C ASN A 146 -6.98 -7.84 -6.46
N ILE A 147 -6.83 -7.68 -7.78
CA ILE A 147 -6.03 -6.59 -8.36
C ILE A 147 -6.64 -5.22 -8.03
N HIS A 148 -7.96 -5.05 -8.14
CA HIS A 148 -8.65 -3.82 -7.74
C HIS A 148 -8.44 -3.48 -6.26
N ALA A 149 -8.47 -4.47 -5.37
CA ALA A 149 -8.21 -4.26 -3.95
C ALA A 149 -6.77 -3.76 -3.71
N HIS A 150 -5.78 -4.31 -4.42
CA HIS A 150 -4.38 -3.85 -4.31
C HIS A 150 -4.18 -2.46 -4.92
N ALA A 151 -4.88 -2.14 -6.01
CA ALA A 151 -4.88 -0.79 -6.57
C ALA A 151 -5.39 0.24 -5.54
N LEU A 152 -6.48 -0.06 -4.84
CA LEU A 152 -7.00 0.80 -3.77
C LEU A 152 -6.00 0.95 -2.61
N LEU A 153 -5.31 -0.12 -2.22
CA LEU A 153 -4.28 -0.05 -1.18
C LEU A 153 -3.14 0.90 -1.57
N MET A 154 -2.73 0.90 -2.84
CA MET A 154 -1.72 1.83 -3.35
C MET A 154 -2.25 3.27 -3.44
N LEU A 155 -3.54 3.47 -3.70
CA LEU A 155 -4.11 4.81 -3.88
C LEU A 155 -4.56 5.49 -2.58
N ARG A 156 -4.64 4.76 -1.46
CA ARG A 156 -5.29 5.22 -0.22
C ARG A 156 -4.66 6.43 0.47
N ASN A 157 -3.36 6.67 0.31
CA ASN A 157 -2.63 7.76 0.98
C ASN A 157 -2.18 8.86 0.01
N LEU A 158 -2.88 9.03 -1.12
CA LEU A 158 -2.67 10.20 -1.96
C LEU A 158 -3.25 11.44 -1.27
N ASP A 159 -2.43 12.47 -1.13
CA ASP A 159 -2.94 13.77 -0.75
C ASP A 159 -3.75 14.39 -1.91
N LEU A 160 -4.72 15.25 -1.59
CA LEU A 160 -5.59 15.88 -2.60
C LEU A 160 -4.82 16.63 -3.70
N HIS A 161 -3.64 17.15 -3.38
CA HIS A 161 -2.78 17.85 -4.34
C HIS A 161 -1.92 16.92 -5.21
N GLU A 162 -1.78 15.65 -4.81
CA GLU A 162 -1.07 14.60 -5.55
C GLU A 162 -2.02 13.81 -6.46
N MET A 163 -3.33 13.86 -6.19
CA MET A 163 -4.33 13.13 -6.96
C MET A 163 -4.51 13.69 -8.37
N THR A 164 -4.38 12.81 -9.36
CA THR A 164 -4.77 13.10 -10.75
C THR A 164 -6.21 12.64 -11.03
N ALA A 165 -6.79 13.11 -12.13
CA ALA A 165 -8.08 12.60 -12.60
C ALA A 165 -8.04 11.08 -12.87
N GLY A 166 -6.89 10.57 -13.34
CA GLY A 166 -6.67 9.14 -13.56
C GLY A 166 -6.72 8.34 -12.27
N ASP A 167 -6.09 8.83 -11.20
CA ASP A 167 -6.13 8.18 -9.88
C ASP A 167 -7.55 8.09 -9.34
N VAL A 168 -8.32 9.19 -9.41
CA VAL A 168 -9.71 9.23 -8.96
C VAL A 168 -10.58 8.28 -9.78
N GLN A 169 -10.42 8.26 -11.09
CA GLN A 169 -11.12 7.32 -11.97
C GLN A 169 -10.79 5.88 -11.59
N GLN A 170 -9.51 5.54 -11.39
CA GLN A 170 -9.08 4.20 -11.00
C GLN A 170 -9.62 3.80 -9.62
N MET A 171 -9.62 4.70 -8.65
CA MET A 171 -10.22 4.47 -7.33
C MET A 171 -11.70 4.18 -7.44
N LEU A 172 -12.47 5.05 -8.12
CA LEU A 172 -13.91 4.88 -8.28
C LEU A 172 -14.26 3.61 -9.07
N ALA A 173 -13.54 3.33 -10.15
CA ALA A 173 -13.72 2.11 -10.93
C ALA A 173 -13.46 0.87 -10.05
N SER A 174 -12.38 0.87 -9.27
CA SER A 174 -12.06 -0.23 -8.35
C SER A 174 -13.09 -0.40 -7.26
N PHE A 175 -13.54 0.69 -6.63
CA PHE A 175 -14.61 0.65 -5.62
C PHE A 175 -15.92 0.12 -6.18
N MET A 176 -16.34 0.59 -7.36
CA MET A 176 -17.57 0.12 -8.03
C MET A 176 -17.44 -1.35 -8.43
N PHE A 177 -16.31 -1.75 -9.02
CA PHE A 177 -16.08 -3.13 -9.44
C PHE A 177 -16.19 -4.08 -8.25
N LEU A 178 -15.49 -3.76 -7.16
CA LEU A 178 -15.58 -4.52 -5.92
C LEU A 178 -17.02 -4.51 -5.40
N SER A 179 -17.68 -3.36 -5.29
CA SER A 179 -19.04 -3.31 -4.74
C SER A 179 -20.07 -4.12 -5.53
N LEU A 180 -19.89 -4.25 -6.85
CA LEU A 180 -20.81 -4.98 -7.72
C LEU A 180 -20.51 -6.48 -7.82
N ARG A 181 -19.24 -6.87 -7.73
CA ARG A 181 -18.79 -8.24 -8.00
C ARG A 181 -18.26 -8.96 -6.75
N HIS A 182 -18.01 -8.23 -5.67
CA HIS A 182 -17.62 -8.80 -4.40
C HIS A 182 -18.85 -9.08 -3.55
N THR A 183 -19.24 -10.34 -3.46
CA THR A 183 -20.20 -10.79 -2.46
C THR A 183 -19.54 -10.79 -1.07
N TRP A 184 -19.88 -9.80 -0.24
CA TRP A 184 -19.66 -9.90 1.21
C TRP A 184 -20.41 -11.15 1.72
N ASN A 185 -19.66 -12.16 2.17
CA ASN A 185 -20.08 -13.48 2.68
C ASN A 185 -20.25 -14.60 1.65
N CYS A 186 -19.15 -15.33 1.41
CA CYS A 186 -18.99 -16.77 1.63
C CYS A 186 -17.58 -17.19 1.17
N ASP A 187 -16.67 -17.37 2.14
CA ASP A 187 -15.45 -18.20 2.10
C ASP A 187 -14.23 -17.91 1.20
N TYR A 188 -14.14 -16.82 0.43
CA TYR A 188 -13.06 -16.74 -0.60
C TYR A 188 -12.13 -15.52 -0.66
N LEU A 189 -12.07 -14.65 0.34
CA LEU A 189 -10.91 -13.76 0.44
C LEU A 189 -9.89 -14.28 1.44
N GLU A 190 -8.66 -14.44 0.95
CA GLU A 190 -7.49 -14.13 1.75
C GLU A 190 -7.46 -12.61 1.94
N LEU A 191 -8.30 -12.10 2.84
CA LEU A 191 -8.16 -10.74 3.35
C LEU A 191 -6.80 -10.63 4.06
N PRO A 192 -6.08 -9.51 3.92
CA PRO A 192 -4.82 -9.28 4.63
C PRO A 192 -4.97 -9.23 6.15
#